data_AF-A0A7S2D298-F1
#
_entry.id   AF-A0A7S2D298-F1
#
_cell.length_a   1.000
_cell.length_b   1.000
_cell.length_c   1.000
_cell.angle_alpha   90.00
_cell.angle_beta   90.00
_cell.angle_gamma   90.00
#
_symmetry.space_group_name_H-M   'P 1'
#
loop_
_entity.id
_entity.type
_entity.pdbx_description
1 polymer ?
#
loop_
_entity_poly.entity_id
_entity_poly.type
_entity_poly.pdbx_seq_one_letter_code
_entity_poly.pdbx_strand_id
1 'polypeptide(L)'
;EPAPLATVLSIFLLVGLLLFLCPIVPGVPVYICAGVLVPPALMTTPEAADTSAPPPASFWCGVLLACLLSCLLKFVAIIVQQEVIGRLLGHHVAIRAACQVN
;
A
#
# COMPACT_ATOMS: atom_id res chain seq x y z
N GLU A 1 1.40 19.33 -15.25
CA GLU A 1 0.77 18.09 -15.73
C GLU A 1 0.60 17.15 -14.55
N PRO A 2 -0.49 16.37 -14.47
CA PRO A 2 -0.59 15.33 -13.45
C PRO A 2 0.61 14.40 -13.59
N ALA A 3 1.20 13.99 -12.45
CA ALA A 3 2.30 13.05 -12.47
C ALA A 3 1.87 11.75 -13.18
N PRO A 4 2.73 11.13 -14.00
CA PRO A 4 2.36 9.91 -14.70
C PRO A 4 1.94 8.83 -13.69
N LEU A 5 0.84 8.12 -14.01
CA LEU A 5 0.24 7.10 -13.14
C LEU A 5 1.28 6.10 -12.60
N ALA A 6 2.22 5.69 -13.44
CA ALA A 6 3.30 4.78 -13.06
C ALA A 6 4.17 5.32 -11.91
N THR A 7 4.42 6.64 -11.86
CA THR A 7 5.17 7.28 -10.78
C THR A 7 4.37 7.35 -9.48
N VAL A 8 3.07 7.64 -9.56
CA VAL A 8 2.20 7.65 -8.37
C VAL A 8 2.13 6.23 -7.76
N LEU A 9 1.95 5.21 -8.60
CA LEU A 9 1.88 3.82 -8.16
C LEU A 9 3.21 3.32 -7.60
N SER A 10 4.34 3.65 -8.22
CA SER A 10 5.65 3.19 -7.73
C SER A 10 6.04 3.83 -6.39
N ILE A 11 5.81 5.13 -6.22
CA ILE A 11 6.04 5.83 -4.95
C ILE A 11 5.11 5.26 -3.87
N PHE A 12 3.82 5.10 -4.18
CA PHE A 12 2.86 4.53 -3.24
C PHE A 12 3.26 3.11 -2.81
N LEU A 13 3.69 2.27 -3.75
CA LEU A 13 4.15 0.91 -3.45
C LEU A 13 5.36 0.90 -2.52
N LEU A 14 6.37 1.73 -2.82
CA LEU A 14 7.61 1.76 -2.05
C LEU A 14 7.39 2.32 -0.64
N VAL A 15 6.73 3.47 -0.52
CA VAL A 15 6.45 4.11 0.77
C VAL A 15 5.46 3.28 1.59
N GLY A 16 4.40 2.78 0.95
CA GLY A 16 3.40 1.93 1.60
C GLY A 16 4.00 0.66 2.16
N LEU A 17 4.90 0.00 1.42
CA LEU A 17 5.58 -1.20 1.88
C LEU A 17 6.45 -0.89 3.11
N LEU A 18 7.27 0.17 3.06
CA LEU A 18 8.10 0.59 4.21
C LEU A 18 7.26 0.90 5.45
N LEU A 19 6.12 1.58 5.27
CA LEU A 19 5.20 1.88 6.37
C LEU A 19 4.61 0.61 6.98
N PHE A 20 4.22 -0.37 6.17
CA PHE A 20 3.71 -1.65 6.71
C PHE A 20 4.78 -2.53 7.32
N LEU A 21 6.04 -2.40 6.91
CA LEU A 21 7.16 -3.07 7.56
C LEU A 21 7.39 -2.55 8.98
N CYS A 22 7.00 -1.30 9.27
CA CYS A 22 7.09 -0.72 10.60
C CYS A 22 5.91 -1.21 11.49
N PRO A 23 6.18 -2.00 12.55
CA PRO A 23 5.12 -2.61 13.36
C PRO A 23 4.27 -1.61 14.15
N ILE A 24 4.76 -0.38 14.35
CA ILE A 24 4.05 0.68 15.10
C ILE A 24 3.03 1.41 14.21
N VAL A 25 3.20 1.41 12.90
CA VAL A 25 2.38 2.24 12.01
C VAL A 25 1.04 1.54 11.73
N PRO A 26 -0.10 2.17 12.05
CA PRO A 26 -1.41 1.60 11.72
C PRO A 26 -1.59 1.59 10.20
N GLY A 27 -2.28 0.57 9.65
CA GLY A 27 -2.49 0.45 8.21
C GLY A 27 -3.45 1.48 7.60
N VAL A 28 -4.28 2.11 8.43
CA VAL A 28 -5.37 3.01 8.01
C VAL A 28 -4.88 4.18 7.13
N PRO A 29 -3.81 4.92 7.47
CA PRO A 29 -3.32 6.03 6.65
C PRO A 29 -2.88 5.58 5.25
N VAL A 30 -2.30 4.37 5.12
CA VAL A 30 -1.88 3.83 3.82
C VAL A 30 -3.08 3.57 2.91
N TYR A 31 -4.16 3.00 3.47
CA TYR A 31 -5.38 2.75 2.72
C TYR A 31 -6.11 4.03 2.32
N ILE A 32 -6.15 5.03 3.21
CA ILE A 32 -6.69 6.37 2.89
C ILE A 32 -5.87 7.00 1.76
N CYS A 33 -4.54 6.95 1.84
CA CYS A 33 -3.68 7.46 0.77
C CYS A 33 -3.94 6.74 -0.56
N ALA A 34 -4.16 5.43 -0.55
CA ALA A 34 -4.51 4.68 -1.76
C ALA A 34 -5.80 5.20 -2.40
N GLY A 35 -6.85 5.41 -1.59
CA GLY A 35 -8.14 5.92 -2.05
C GLY A 35 -8.12 7.37 -2.53
N VAL A 36 -7.18 8.19 -2.02
CA VAL A 36 -7.02 9.59 -2.45
C VAL A 36 -6.14 9.71 -3.70
N LEU A 37 -5.13 8.86 -3.85
CA LEU A 37 -4.14 8.99 -4.92
C LEU A 37 -4.48 8.19 -6.19
N VAL A 38 -5.00 6.96 -6.04
CA VAL A 38 -5.15 6.04 -7.17
C VAL A 38 -6.38 6.34 -8.03
N PRO A 39 -7.59 6.59 -7.47
CA PRO A 39 -8.76 6.89 -8.29
C PRO A 39 -8.61 8.15 -9.16
N PRO A 40 -8.16 9.30 -8.63
CA PRO A 40 -7.98 10.50 -9.46
C PRO A 40 -6.88 10.35 -10.52
N ALA A 41 -5.87 9.50 -10.29
CA ALA A 41 -4.80 9.25 -11.25
C ALA A 41 -5.26 8.43 -12.47
N LEU A 42 -6.41 7.75 -12.38
CA LEU A 42 -7.01 6.99 -13.47
C LEU A 42 -8.09 7.78 -14.24
N MET A 43 -8.56 8.87 -13.66
CA MET A 43 -9.59 9.74 -14.24
C MET A 43 -8.96 10.73 -15.21
N THR A 44 -9.70 11.11 -16.25
CA THR A 44 -9.28 12.21 -17.12
C THR A 44 -9.47 13.56 -16.42
N THR A 45 -8.71 14.59 -16.80
CA THR A 45 -8.83 15.94 -16.23
C THR A 45 -10.25 16.53 -16.25
N PRO A 46 -11.09 16.37 -17.31
CA PRO A 46 -12.47 16.83 -17.27
C PRO A 46 -13.36 16.00 -16.34
N GLU A 47 -13.16 14.68 -16.28
CA GLU A 47 -13.91 13.80 -15.37
C GLU A 47 -13.62 14.08 -13.90
N ALA A 48 -12.38 14.46 -13.58
CA ALA A 48 -12.00 14.82 -12.21
C ALA A 48 -12.51 16.22 -11.79
N ALA A 49 -12.77 17.10 -12.76
CA ALA A 49 -13.25 18.46 -12.51
C ALA A 49 -14.78 18.57 -12.36
N ASP A 50 -15.53 17.62 -12.96
CA ASP A 50 -16.98 17.61 -12.86
C ASP A 50 -17.45 16.90 -11.58
N THR A 51 -17.69 17.68 -10.53
CA THR A 51 -18.25 17.19 -9.25
C THR A 51 -19.78 17.13 -9.24
N SER A 52 -20.45 17.54 -10.32
CA SER A 52 -21.92 17.65 -10.40
C SER A 52 -22.58 16.40 -10.97
N ALA A 53 -21.82 15.63 -11.76
CA ALA A 53 -22.24 14.36 -12.34
C ALA A 53 -22.04 13.17 -11.38
N PRO A 54 -22.77 12.05 -11.57
CA PRO A 54 -22.45 10.81 -10.88
C PRO A 54 -21.01 10.37 -11.21
N PRO A 55 -20.32 9.70 -10.26
CA PRO A 55 -18.93 9.31 -10.45
C PRO A 55 -18.76 8.41 -11.69
N PRO A 56 -17.80 8.72 -12.59
CA PRO A 56 -17.61 7.98 -13.83
C PRO A 56 -17.10 6.57 -13.58
N ALA A 57 -17.20 5.69 -14.59
CA ALA A 57 -16.69 4.32 -14.49
C ALA A 57 -15.17 4.28 -14.17
N SER A 58 -14.40 5.25 -14.68
CA SER A 58 -12.96 5.39 -14.41
C SER A 58 -12.65 5.56 -12.92
N PHE A 59 -13.50 6.27 -12.16
CA PHE A 59 -13.40 6.39 -10.72
C PHE A 59 -13.53 5.03 -10.02
N TRP A 60 -14.58 4.27 -10.35
CA TRP A 60 -14.81 2.96 -9.74
C TRP A 60 -13.73 1.93 -10.10
N CYS A 61 -13.22 1.97 -11.34
CA CYS A 61 -12.05 1.18 -11.72
C CYS A 61 -10.81 1.57 -10.89
N GLY A 62 -10.61 2.87 -10.65
CA GLY A 62 -9.54 3.36 -9.79
C GLY A 62 -9.68 2.94 -8.33
N VAL A 63 -10.91 2.92 -7.79
CA VAL A 63 -11.20 2.42 -6.44
C VAL A 63 -10.89 0.92 -6.34
N LEU A 64 -11.35 0.13 -7.31
CA LEU A 64 -11.04 -1.31 -7.34
C LEU A 64 -9.52 -1.55 -7.40
N LEU A 65 -8.82 -0.79 -8.24
CA LEU A 65 -7.36 -0.86 -8.33
C LEU A 65 -6.69 -0.49 -7.00
N ALA A 66 -7.15 0.57 -6.32
CA ALA A 66 -6.65 0.98 -5.01
C ALA A 66 -6.80 -0.12 -3.96
N CYS A 67 -7.95 -0.80 -3.94
CA CYS A 67 -8.23 -1.92 -3.05
C CYS A 67 -7.31 -3.12 -3.33
N LEU A 68 -7.19 -3.52 -4.61
CA LEU A 68 -6.33 -4.63 -5.00
C LEU A 68 -4.86 -4.36 -4.70
N LEU A 69 -4.40 -3.15 -5.01
CA LEU A 69 -3.02 -2.72 -4.75
C LEU A 69 -2.71 -2.71 -3.25
N SER A 70 -3.62 -2.17 -2.44
CA SER A 70 -3.50 -2.15 -0.98
C SER A 70 -3.47 -3.56 -0.39
N CYS A 71 -4.32 -4.45 -0.89
CA CYS A 71 -4.36 -5.86 -0.49
C CYS A 71 -3.05 -6.58 -0.82
N LEU A 72 -2.57 -6.46 -2.06
CA LEU A 72 -1.32 -7.05 -2.51
C LEU A 72 -0.14 -6.55 -1.68
N LEU A 73 -0.07 -5.24 -1.47
CA LEU A 73 1.01 -4.61 -0.72
C LEU A 73 1.02 -5.05 0.75
N LYS A 74 -0.16 -5.27 1.36
CA LYS A 74 -0.25 -5.87 2.70
C LYS A 74 0.26 -7.30 2.73
N PHE A 75 -0.09 -8.14 1.75
CA PHE A 75 0.43 -9.51 1.67
C PHE A 75 1.94 -9.54 1.50
N VAL A 76 2.49 -8.70 0.61
CA VAL A 76 3.94 -8.59 0.42
C VAL A 76 4.62 -8.16 1.71
N ALA A 77 4.07 -7.18 2.44
CA ALA A 77 4.62 -6.75 3.73
C ALA A 77 4.64 -7.89 4.76
N ILE A 78 3.57 -8.69 4.83
CA ILE A 78 3.49 -9.85 5.74
C ILE A 78 4.56 -10.89 5.37
N ILE A 79 4.69 -11.22 4.07
CA ILE A 79 5.70 -12.18 3.60
C ILE A 79 7.10 -11.69 3.96
N VAL A 80 7.42 -10.41 3.72
CA VAL A 80 8.73 -9.84 4.07
C VAL A 80 8.96 -9.87 5.58
N GLN A 81 7.95 -9.52 6.39
CA GLN A 81 8.08 -9.57 7.86
C GLN A 81 8.30 -10.99 8.38
N GLN A 82 7.57 -11.98 7.87
CA GLN A 82 7.62 -13.34 8.39
C GLN A 82 8.80 -14.15 7.84
N GLU A 83 8.95 -14.19 6.51
CA GLU A 83 9.96 -15.03 5.86
C GLU A 83 11.32 -14.37 5.75
N VAL A 84 11.39 -13.06 5.51
CA VAL A 84 12.69 -12.38 5.40
C VAL A 84 13.17 -12.02 6.80
N ILE A 85 12.43 -11.17 7.51
CA ILE A 85 12.89 -10.67 8.82
C ILE A 85 12.77 -11.77 9.88
N GLY A 86 11.59 -12.37 10.04
CA GLY A 86 11.30 -13.35 11.08
C GLY A 86 12.23 -14.57 11.01
N ARG A 87 12.42 -15.15 9.82
CA ARG A 87 13.30 -16.31 9.64
C ARG A 87 14.78 -15.98 9.84
N LEU A 88 15.27 -14.85 9.30
CA LEU A 88 16.67 -14.44 9.47
C LEU A 88 17.00 -14.17 10.95
N LEU A 89 16.12 -13.49 11.68
CA LEU A 89 16.30 -13.25 13.10
C LEU A 89 16.14 -14.52 13.93
N GLY A 90 15.26 -15.45 13.51
CA GLY A 90 15.07 -16.75 14.15
C GLY A 90 16.30 -17.65 14.14
N HIS A 91 17.26 -17.47 13.23
CA HIS A 91 18.52 -18.23 13.26
C HIS A 91 19.49 -17.82 14.39
N HIS A 92 19.27 -16.66 15.03
CA HIS A 92 20.17 -16.15 16.05
C HIS A 92 19.75 -16.59 17.45
N VAL A 93 20.62 -17.35 18.14
CA VAL A 93 20.35 -17.91 19.48
C VAL A 93 20.03 -16.81 20.51
N ALA A 94 20.71 -15.66 20.44
CA ALA A 94 20.43 -14.52 21.33
C ALA A 94 18.98 -14.00 21.18
N ILE A 95 18.47 -13.96 19.95
CA ILE A 95 17.10 -13.50 19.66
C ILE A 95 16.08 -14.55 20.11
N ARG A 96 16.34 -15.84 19.84
CA ARG A 96 15.49 -16.94 20.32
C ARG A 96 15.41 -16.99 21.85
N ALA A 97 16.52 -16.76 22.53
CA ALA A 97 16.55 -16.68 23.99
C ALA A 97 15.79 -15.44 24.52
N ALA A 98 15.94 -14.28 23.88
CA ALA A 98 15.18 -13.06 24.23
C ALA A 98 13.66 -13.25 24.05
N CYS A 99 13.24 -14.04 23.06
CA CYS A 99 11.85 -14.39 22.81
C CYS A 99 11.36 -15.63 23.59
N GLN A 100 12.19 -16.24 24.45
CA GLN A 100 11.88 -17.46 25.21
C GLN A 100 11.44 -18.66 24.36
N VAL A 101 12.03 -18.83 23.17
CA VAL A 101 11.73 -19.94 22.24
C VAL A 101 12.89 -20.96 22.19
N ASN A 102 13.68 -21.03 23.26
CA ASN A 102 14.88 -21.87 23.36
C ASN A 102 14.94 -22.60 24.69
#